data_AF-A0A0Q4WP14-F1
#
_entry.id   AF-A0A0Q4WP14-F1
#
_cell.length_a   1.000
_cell.length_b   1.000
_cell.length_c   1.000
_cell.angle_alpha   90.00
_cell.angle_beta   90.00
_cell.angle_gamma   90.00
#
_symmetry.space_group_name_H-M   'P 1'
#
loop_
_entity.id
_entity.type
_entity.pdbx_description
1 polymer ?
#
loop_
_entity_poly.entity_id
_entity_poly.type
_entity_poly.pdbx_seq_one_letter_code
_entity_poly.pdbx_strand_id
1 'polypeptide(L)'
;MRGGAGADKYVVEDSGDVVDEAYGQDVDDGAVDSVTTSVDFTLGRFVENLTLTGNARAGTGNDLANKITGLRRFHPRALRREPDADRQRQGRHRQRPRQQDHGQRCRQSP
;
A
#
# COMPACT_ATOMS: atom_id res chain seq x y z
N MET A 1 10.08 22.50 -19.47
CA MET A 1 9.99 21.78 -20.76
C MET A 1 8.81 22.37 -21.51
N ARG A 2 8.89 22.55 -22.84
CA ARG A 2 7.82 23.14 -23.64
C ARG A 2 7.49 22.27 -24.85
N GLY A 3 6.22 21.93 -25.06
CA GLY A 3 5.75 21.09 -26.17
C GLY A 3 5.46 21.81 -27.46
N GLY A 4 4.52 22.74 -27.38
CA GLY A 4 4.01 23.42 -28.55
C GLY A 4 2.77 22.71 -29.08
N ALA A 5 2.70 22.47 -30.39
CA ALA A 5 1.53 21.85 -31.00
C ALA A 5 1.76 20.36 -31.25
N GLY A 6 0.70 19.58 -31.12
CA GLY A 6 0.69 18.13 -31.24
C GLY A 6 0.56 17.44 -29.89
N ALA A 7 0.45 16.11 -29.93
CA ALA A 7 0.36 15.30 -28.73
C ALA A 7 1.77 14.97 -28.20
N ASP A 8 2.20 15.70 -27.19
CA ASP A 8 3.52 15.64 -26.60
C ASP A 8 3.58 14.76 -25.35
N LYS A 9 4.80 14.34 -25.01
CA LYS A 9 5.08 13.43 -23.89
C LYS A 9 6.22 13.95 -23.03
N TYR A 10 5.94 14.12 -21.75
CA TYR A 10 6.88 14.61 -20.75
C TYR A 10 7.25 13.54 -19.75
N VAL A 11 8.50 13.59 -19.31
CA VAL A 11 9.00 12.81 -18.19
C VAL A 11 9.51 13.80 -17.15
N VAL A 12 8.88 13.80 -15.97
CA VAL A 12 9.22 14.67 -14.84
C VAL A 12 9.83 13.83 -13.73
N GLU A 13 11.11 14.05 -13.46
CA GLU A 13 11.86 13.29 -12.46
C GLU A 13 12.19 14.10 -11.21
N ASP A 14 12.16 15.43 -11.31
CA ASP A 14 12.38 16.34 -10.18
C ASP A 14 11.17 17.25 -9.94
N SER A 15 10.94 17.62 -8.69
CA SER A 15 9.85 18.54 -8.29
C SER A 15 9.99 19.97 -8.85
N GLY A 16 11.17 20.35 -9.31
CA GLY A 16 11.44 21.63 -9.95
C GLY A 16 11.14 21.66 -11.45
N ASP A 17 10.85 20.51 -12.07
CA ASP A 17 10.52 20.46 -13.49
C ASP A 17 9.12 21.05 -13.72
N VAL A 18 9.04 21.97 -14.68
CA VAL A 18 7.77 22.59 -15.12
C VAL A 18 7.47 22.14 -16.54
N VAL A 19 6.25 21.68 -16.77
CA VAL A 19 5.70 21.33 -18.09
C VAL A 19 4.84 22.49 -18.57
N ASP A 20 5.13 22.98 -19.78
CA ASP A 20 4.45 24.12 -20.41
C ASP A 20 3.99 23.72 -21.82
N GLU A 21 2.70 23.41 -21.95
CA GLU A 21 2.07 23.02 -23.22
C GLU A 21 1.47 24.20 -23.98
N ALA A 22 1.77 25.43 -23.57
CA ALA A 22 1.31 26.61 -24.28
C ALA A 22 1.80 26.62 -25.74
N TYR A 23 0.89 26.42 -26.70
CA TYR A 23 1.16 26.67 -28.10
C TYR A 23 0.99 28.16 -28.44
N GLY A 24 1.89 28.69 -29.28
CA GLY A 24 1.82 30.07 -29.77
C GLY A 24 1.67 31.12 -28.64
N GLN A 25 0.51 31.78 -28.59
CA GLN A 25 0.14 32.81 -27.61
C GLN A 25 -0.61 32.24 -26.40
N ASP A 26 -0.10 31.16 -25.80
CA ASP A 26 -0.74 30.52 -24.63
C ASP A 26 -2.13 29.94 -24.93
N VAL A 27 -2.25 29.27 -26.07
CA VAL A 27 -3.47 28.60 -26.51
C VAL A 27 -3.31 27.09 -26.48
N ASP A 28 -4.42 26.42 -26.14
CA ASP A 28 -4.61 24.99 -26.33
C ASP A 28 -4.76 24.69 -27.82
N ASP A 29 -4.05 23.72 -28.35
CA ASP A 29 -4.24 23.24 -29.72
C ASP A 29 -5.25 22.08 -29.80
N GLY A 30 -5.73 21.59 -28.65
CA GLY A 30 -6.68 20.50 -28.51
C GLY A 30 -6.08 19.11 -28.70
N ALA A 31 -4.76 18.99 -28.70
CA ALA A 31 -4.08 17.72 -28.63
C ALA A 31 -4.28 17.07 -27.24
N VAL A 32 -3.78 15.84 -27.10
CA VAL A 32 -3.90 15.07 -25.86
C VAL A 32 -2.52 14.78 -25.35
N ASP A 33 -2.12 15.53 -24.33
CA ASP A 33 -0.76 15.53 -23.83
C ASP A 33 -0.60 14.61 -22.63
N SER A 34 0.61 14.10 -22.44
CA SER A 34 0.90 13.08 -21.43
C SER A 34 2.14 13.37 -20.62
N VAL A 35 1.98 13.47 -19.31
CA VAL A 35 3.07 13.57 -18.33
C VAL A 35 3.24 12.24 -17.61
N THR A 36 4.47 11.73 -17.60
CA THR A 36 4.89 10.64 -16.73
C THR A 36 5.80 11.21 -15.67
N THR A 37 5.53 10.95 -14.39
CA THR A 37 6.35 11.50 -13.30
C THR A 37 6.71 10.45 -12.26
N SER A 38 7.88 10.60 -11.64
CA SER A 38 8.31 9.79 -10.49
C SER A 38 8.17 10.50 -9.14
N VAL A 39 7.71 11.76 -9.16
CA VAL A 39 7.49 12.64 -8.00
C VAL A 39 6.03 13.12 -7.92
N ASP A 40 5.68 13.80 -6.82
CA ASP A 40 4.37 14.44 -6.72
C ASP A 40 4.28 15.60 -7.71
N PHE A 41 3.22 15.61 -8.52
CA PHE A 41 3.12 16.55 -9.64
C PHE A 41 1.72 17.12 -9.80
N THR A 42 1.65 18.39 -10.17
CA THR A 42 0.41 19.09 -10.53
C THR A 42 0.45 19.37 -12.03
N LEU A 43 -0.57 18.92 -12.75
CA LEU A 43 -0.70 19.19 -14.18
C LEU A 43 -0.76 20.71 -14.43
N GLY A 44 0.07 21.16 -15.37
CA GLY A 44 -0.04 22.49 -15.96
C GLY A 44 -1.32 22.63 -16.78
N ARG A 45 -1.52 23.81 -17.37
CA ARG A 45 -2.62 24.03 -18.32
C ARG A 45 -2.36 23.22 -19.59
N PHE A 46 -3.44 22.81 -20.27
CA PHE A 46 -3.37 22.10 -21.56
C PHE A 46 -2.67 20.72 -21.48
N VAL A 47 -2.84 20.02 -20.36
CA VAL A 47 -2.37 18.64 -20.20
C VAL A 47 -3.49 17.77 -19.67
N GLU A 48 -3.75 16.63 -20.30
CA GLU A 48 -4.90 15.78 -19.98
C GLU A 48 -4.48 14.49 -19.25
N ASN A 49 -3.28 13.95 -19.51
CA ASN A 49 -2.89 12.67 -18.93
C ASN A 49 -1.72 12.82 -17.95
N LEU A 50 -1.90 12.30 -16.73
CA LEU A 50 -0.84 12.16 -15.74
C LEU A 50 -0.66 10.69 -15.37
N THR A 51 0.57 10.18 -15.52
CA THR A 51 0.97 8.85 -15.08
C THR A 51 1.98 8.98 -13.95
N LEU A 52 1.59 8.58 -12.74
CA LEU A 52 2.48 8.53 -11.58
C LEU A 52 3.22 7.20 -11.54
N THR A 53 4.53 7.26 -11.37
CA THR A 53 5.45 6.13 -11.31
C THR A 53 6.38 6.26 -10.10
N GLY A 54 7.20 5.24 -9.85
CA GLY A 54 8.24 5.31 -8.81
C GLY A 54 7.69 5.64 -7.42
N ASN A 55 8.12 6.79 -6.88
CA ASN A 55 7.81 7.23 -5.52
C ASN A 55 6.68 8.25 -5.45
N ALA A 56 6.13 8.68 -6.59
CA ALA A 56 5.04 9.62 -6.66
C ALA A 56 3.85 9.13 -5.83
N ARG A 57 3.41 9.98 -4.91
CA ARG A 57 2.37 9.72 -3.91
C ARG A 57 1.05 10.37 -4.31
N ALA A 58 1.11 11.50 -4.99
CA ALA A 58 -0.02 12.32 -5.36
C ALA A 58 0.18 12.92 -6.76
N GLY A 59 -0.93 13.00 -7.49
CA GLY A 59 -1.03 13.72 -8.75
C GLY A 59 -2.25 14.61 -8.69
N THR A 60 -2.09 15.87 -9.07
CA THR A 60 -3.17 16.87 -9.08
C THR A 60 -3.48 17.25 -10.52
N GLY A 61 -4.75 17.21 -10.91
CA GLY A 61 -5.21 17.65 -12.23
C GLY A 61 -5.38 19.17 -12.31
N ASN A 62 -5.69 19.65 -13.50
CA ASN A 62 -6.11 21.02 -13.80
C ASN A 62 -7.64 21.12 -14.01
N ASP A 63 -8.14 22.21 -14.58
CA ASP A 63 -9.56 22.44 -14.86
C ASP A 63 -10.09 21.71 -16.13
N LEU A 64 -9.25 20.95 -16.83
CA LEU A 64 -9.59 20.14 -18.01
C LEU A 64 -10.04 18.72 -17.64
N ALA A 65 -10.36 17.93 -18.66
CA ALA A 65 -10.71 16.52 -18.52
C ALA A 65 -9.48 15.65 -18.25
N ASN A 66 -9.08 15.56 -16.97
CA ASN A 66 -7.85 14.87 -16.58
C ASN A 66 -8.01 13.36 -16.38
N LYS A 67 -7.06 12.60 -16.92
CA LYS A 67 -6.86 11.17 -16.66
C LYS A 67 -5.59 10.96 -15.86
N ILE A 68 -5.74 10.72 -14.55
CA ILE A 68 -4.63 10.47 -13.63
C ILE A 68 -4.54 8.98 -13.31
N THR A 69 -3.44 8.35 -13.70
CA THR A 69 -3.15 6.95 -13.39
C THR A 69 -2.07 6.90 -12.33
N GLY A 70 -2.42 6.40 -11.14
CA GLY A 70 -1.52 6.28 -9.99
C GLY A 70 -1.07 4.85 -9.72
N LEU A 71 0.01 4.70 -8.94
CA LEU A 71 0.37 3.42 -8.35
C LEU A 71 -0.63 3.06 -7.24
N ARG A 72 -1.18 1.85 -7.31
CA ARG A 72 -1.90 1.27 -6.17
C ARG A 72 -0.91 1.13 -5.03
N ARG A 73 -1.13 1.84 -3.92
CA ARG A 73 -0.46 1.49 -2.67
C ARG A 73 -0.84 0.05 -2.37
N PHE A 74 0.11 -0.87 -2.54
CA PHE A 74 -0.04 -2.24 -2.08
C PHE A 74 -0.38 -2.15 -0.59
N HIS A 75 -1.63 -2.44 -0.26
CA HIS A 75 -1.99 -2.79 1.10
C HIS A 75 -1.54 -4.24 1.26
N PRO A 76 -0.40 -4.53 1.91
CA PRO A 76 -0.12 -5.90 2.30
C PRO A 76 -1.25 -6.28 3.24
N ARG A 77 -2.16 -7.12 2.76
CA ARG A 77 -3.17 -7.78 3.58
C ARG A 77 -2.39 -8.40 4.73
N ALA A 78 -2.55 -7.85 5.93
CA ALA A 78 -1.79 -8.24 7.10
C ALA A 78 -1.82 -9.76 7.21
N LEU A 79 -0.67 -10.40 6.99
CA LEU A 79 -0.46 -11.76 7.42
C LEU A 79 -0.64 -11.71 8.95
N ARG A 80 -1.83 -12.06 9.42
CA ARG A 80 -1.96 -12.56 10.79
C ARG A 80 -1.03 -13.77 10.84
N ARG A 81 0.19 -13.54 11.33
CA ARG A 81 0.96 -14.59 11.96
C ARG A 81 0.14 -14.98 13.18
N GLU A 82 -0.71 -15.99 13.03
CA GLU A 82 -1.06 -16.82 14.17
C GLU A 82 0.23 -17.59 14.48
N PRO A 83 0.92 -17.32 15.60
CA PRO A 83 1.96 -18.22 16.01
C PRO A 83 1.27 -19.52 16.40
N ASP A 84 1.46 -20.55 15.57
CA ASP A 84 1.43 -21.95 15.98
C ASP A 84 2.40 -22.08 17.16
N ALA A 85 1.89 -21.87 18.38
CA ALA A 85 2.57 -22.20 19.61
C ALA A 85 2.58 -23.72 19.73
N ASP A 86 3.55 -24.29 19.02
CA ASP A 86 4.02 -25.66 19.10
C ASP A 86 4.27 -26.03 20.57
N ARG A 87 3.31 -26.75 21.14
CA ARG A 87 3.51 -28.12 21.62
C ARG A 87 4.92 -28.42 22.15
N GLN A 88 5.29 -27.89 23.31
CA GLN A 88 6.35 -28.50 24.14
C GLN A 88 6.22 -28.12 25.62
N ARG A 89 5.24 -28.72 26.31
CA ARG A 89 5.31 -28.96 27.76
C ARG A 89 5.22 -30.47 28.03
N GLN A 90 6.28 -31.19 27.62
CA GLN A 90 6.61 -32.42 28.31
C GLN A 90 7.32 -32.05 29.61
N GLY A 91 6.74 -32.43 30.74
CA GLY A 91 7.28 -32.08 32.04
C GLY A 91 6.60 -32.78 33.21
N ARG A 92 6.55 -34.11 33.15
CA ARG A 92 6.61 -35.04 34.30
C ARG A 92 5.64 -34.77 35.47
N HIS A 93 4.57 -35.57 35.57
CA HIS A 93 4.40 -36.34 36.80
C HIS A 93 3.86 -37.74 36.49
N ARG A 94 4.72 -38.70 36.80
CA ARG A 94 4.56 -40.14 36.66
C ARG A 94 3.47 -40.64 37.63
N GLN A 95 2.77 -41.67 37.15
CA GLN A 95 2.24 -42.82 37.91
C GLN A 95 0.96 -42.60 38.74
N ARG A 96 -0.14 -43.13 38.19
CA ARG A 96 -1.14 -43.85 38.98
C ARG A 96 -0.53 -45.18 39.46
N PRO A 97 -0.73 -45.56 40.72
CA PRO A 97 -1.18 -46.90 41.06
C PRO A 97 -2.43 -46.82 41.95
N ARG A 98 -3.51 -47.50 41.58
CA ARG A 98 -3.94 -48.83 42.07
C ARG A 98 -4.30 -48.86 43.57
N GLN A 99 -5.57 -49.16 43.78
CA GLN A 99 -6.21 -49.75 44.96
C GLN A 99 -5.28 -50.54 45.89
N GLN A 100 -5.31 -50.21 47.18
CA GLN A 100 -5.21 -51.10 48.35
C GLN A 100 -6.09 -50.41 49.41
N ASP A 101 -7.31 -50.86 49.67
CA ASP A 101 -7.66 -51.88 50.66
C ASP A 101 -6.78 -51.82 51.92
N HIS A 102 -7.40 -51.52 53.07
CA HIS A 102 -7.25 -52.20 54.37
C HIS A 102 -7.94 -51.34 55.44
N GLY A 103 -9.00 -51.90 56.01
CA GLY A 103 -9.86 -51.24 56.98
C GLY A 103 -9.20 -50.97 58.32
N GLN A 104 -9.74 -49.98 59.03
CA GLN A 104 -9.67 -49.92 60.49
C GLN A 104 -11.05 -49.53 61.02
N ARG A 105 -11.79 -50.57 61.43
CA ARG A 105 -12.82 -50.47 62.46
C ARG A 105 -12.11 -50.08 63.76
N CYS A 106 -12.49 -48.95 64.35
CA CYS A 106 -12.37 -48.70 65.79
C CYS A 106 -13.27 -47.50 66.16
N ARG A 107 -14.53 -47.79 66.46
CA ARG A 107 -15.32 -46.99 67.42
C ARG A 107 -15.97 -47.96 68.39
N GLN A 108 -15.22 -48.31 69.42
CA GLN A 108 -15.79 -48.65 70.72
C GLN A 108 -16.11 -47.34 71.43
N SER A 109 -17.28 -47.24 72.03
CA SER A 109 -17.52 -46.41 73.21
C SER A 109 -18.71 -47.00 73.97
N PRO A 110 -18.67 -46.90 75.31
CA PRO A 110 -19.23 -47.87 76.25
C PRO A 110 -20.75 -47.85 76.40
#